data_AF-A0A2I1CEE1-F1
#
_entry.id   AF-A0A2I1CEE1-F1
#
_cell.length_a   1.000
_cell.length_b   1.000
_cell.length_c   1.000
_cell.angle_alpha   90.00
_cell.angle_beta   90.00
_cell.angle_gamma   90.00
#
_symmetry.space_group_name_H-M   'P 1'
#
loop_
_entity.id
_entity.type
_entity.pdbx_description
1 polymer ?
#
loop_
_entity_poly.entity_id
_entity_poly.type
_entity_poly.pdbx_seq_one_letter_code
_entity_poly.pdbx_strand_id
1 'polypeptide(L)'
;MSGTIITRCDDLPEPKELAEAYELELQSQNGQPIRFGELVAGKGVHITTVVIFIRHFFCAYDQGYVRVVSRRLTDSLIIIGCGDSQRIVPYVSETEAAFPIYTDRTGKIYEKLHMKRTRSHATKPPSYVQISFFGALGKTFKQMLRSGRQAGKCVYVHRMEHVSDHLTADQLLEVLSHDEPAETK
;
A
#
# COMPACT_ATOMS: atom_id res chain seq x y z
N MET A 1 -17.20 -21.67 -14.99
CA MET A 1 -16.70 -20.40 -14.44
C MET A 1 -16.93 -20.46 -12.94
N SER A 2 -15.89 -20.84 -12.19
CA SER A 2 -15.98 -20.89 -10.72
C SER A 2 -15.80 -19.46 -10.24
N GLY A 3 -16.88 -18.82 -9.81
CA GLY A 3 -16.81 -17.49 -9.22
C GLY A 3 -16.07 -17.59 -7.89
N THR A 4 -14.86 -17.05 -7.83
CA THR A 4 -14.15 -16.88 -6.57
C THR A 4 -14.95 -15.90 -5.73
N ILE A 5 -15.51 -16.37 -4.61
CA ILE A 5 -16.19 -15.52 -3.64
C ILE A 5 -15.15 -14.52 -3.13
N ILE A 6 -15.37 -13.23 -3.39
CA ILE A 6 -14.59 -12.15 -2.78
C ILE A 6 -15.00 -12.08 -1.31
N THR A 7 -14.28 -12.80 -0.47
CA THR A 7 -14.48 -12.71 0.98
C THR A 7 -13.90 -11.37 1.45
N ARG A 8 -14.75 -10.46 1.92
CA ARG A 8 -14.27 -9.29 2.67
C ARG A 8 -13.55 -9.82 3.91
N CYS A 9 -12.28 -9.49 4.05
CA CYS A 9 -11.50 -9.91 5.21
C CYS A 9 -11.98 -9.14 6.44
N ASP A 10 -12.41 -9.85 7.48
CA ASP A 10 -12.83 -9.24 8.75
C ASP A 10 -11.66 -8.68 9.58
N ASP A 11 -10.42 -9.00 9.19
CA ASP A 11 -9.18 -8.58 9.86
C ASP A 11 -8.61 -7.28 9.25
N LEU A 12 -9.43 -6.23 9.26
CA LEU A 12 -9.00 -4.89 8.88
C LEU A 12 -8.03 -4.34 9.94
N PRO A 13 -6.96 -3.61 9.55
CA PRO A 13 -6.07 -2.95 10.51
C PRO A 13 -6.86 -2.07 11.47
N GLU A 14 -6.52 -2.13 12.76
CA GLU A 14 -7.17 -1.27 13.74
C GLU A 14 -6.95 0.21 13.37
N PRO A 15 -7.87 1.13 13.72
CA PRO A 15 -7.70 2.56 13.43
C PRO A 15 -6.36 3.11 13.92
N LYS A 16 -5.87 2.63 15.07
CA LYS A 16 -4.57 3.00 15.61
C LYS A 16 -3.40 2.49 14.75
N GLU A 17 -3.46 1.26 14.27
CA GLU A 17 -2.41 0.67 13.43
C GLU A 17 -2.34 1.36 12.07
N LEU A 18 -3.50 1.65 11.48
CA LEU A 18 -3.59 2.37 10.21
C LEU A 18 -3.05 3.80 10.35
N ALA A 19 -3.41 4.46 11.45
CA ALA A 19 -2.91 5.78 11.80
C ALA A 19 -1.37 5.75 11.98
N GLU A 20 -0.84 4.76 12.71
CA GLU A 20 0.61 4.56 12.85
C GLU A 20 1.30 4.30 11.50
N ALA A 21 0.66 3.53 10.62
CA ALA A 21 1.17 3.28 9.27
C ALA A 21 1.27 4.57 8.45
N TYR A 22 0.32 5.50 8.57
CA TYR A 22 0.34 6.79 7.88
C TYR A 22 1.53 7.69 8.25
N GLU A 23 2.16 7.43 9.38
CA GLU A 23 3.33 8.15 9.87
C GLU A 23 4.65 7.56 9.35
N LEU A 24 4.61 6.37 8.74
CA LEU A 24 5.79 5.72 8.17
C LEU A 24 6.15 6.32 6.80
N GLU A 25 7.45 6.33 6.51
CA GLU A 25 7.99 6.85 5.26
C GLU A 25 8.21 5.73 4.23
N LEU A 26 7.88 6.07 3.00
CA LEU A 26 8.25 5.38 1.77
C LEU A 26 9.32 6.19 1.04
N GLN A 27 9.95 5.60 0.03
CA GLN A 27 10.79 6.33 -0.91
C GLN A 27 10.14 6.36 -2.30
N SER A 28 10.19 7.54 -2.93
CA SER A 28 9.89 7.71 -4.35
C SER A 28 11.00 7.11 -5.24
N GLN A 29 10.79 7.10 -6.55
CA GLN A 29 11.80 6.68 -7.54
C GLN A 29 13.14 7.42 -7.42
N ASN A 30 13.13 8.66 -6.91
CA ASN A 30 14.33 9.48 -6.72
C ASN A 30 14.97 9.29 -5.33
N GLY A 31 14.50 8.31 -4.55
CA GLY A 31 14.94 8.07 -3.18
C GLY A 31 14.43 9.09 -2.16
N GLN A 32 13.60 10.06 -2.58
CA GLN A 32 13.06 11.08 -1.67
C GLN A 32 12.03 10.47 -0.72
N PRO A 33 12.09 10.78 0.60
CA PRO A 33 11.13 10.29 1.57
C PRO A 33 9.75 10.91 1.31
N ILE A 34 8.70 10.11 1.48
CA ILE A 34 7.31 10.53 1.41
C ILE A 34 6.49 9.75 2.42
N ARG A 35 5.64 10.42 3.20
CA ARG A 35 4.82 9.74 4.21
C ARG A 35 3.71 8.95 3.56
N PHE A 36 3.46 7.74 4.05
CA PHE A 36 2.40 6.88 3.51
C PHE A 36 1.02 7.57 3.59
N GLY A 37 0.72 8.26 4.70
CA GLY A 37 -0.51 9.02 4.87
C GLY A 37 -0.74 10.11 3.82
N GLU A 38 0.33 10.71 3.30
CA GLU A 38 0.21 11.73 2.25
C GLU A 38 -0.29 11.15 0.92
N LEU A 39 0.05 9.89 0.63
CA LEU A 39 -0.34 9.21 -0.59
C LEU A 39 -1.79 8.70 -0.56
N VAL A 40 -2.26 8.27 0.60
CA VAL A 40 -3.54 7.53 0.75
C VAL A 40 -4.64 8.33 1.43
N ALA A 41 -4.31 9.21 2.38
CA ALA A 41 -5.28 10.07 3.07
C ALA A 41 -5.20 11.52 2.59
N GLY A 42 -4.26 11.84 1.69
CA GLY A 42 -4.01 13.19 1.23
C GLY A 42 -4.87 13.70 0.09
N LYS A 43 -5.64 12.80 -0.53
CA LYS A 43 -6.39 13.08 -1.76
C LYS A 43 -7.82 13.59 -1.53
N GLY A 44 -8.26 13.69 -0.28
CA GLY A 44 -9.60 14.16 0.10
C GLY A 44 -10.51 13.03 0.61
N VAL A 45 -11.65 13.39 1.18
CA VAL A 45 -12.54 12.48 1.95
C VAL A 45 -13.30 11.49 1.05
N HIS A 46 -13.42 11.77 -0.25
CA HIS A 46 -14.20 10.98 -1.20
C HIS A 46 -13.35 10.18 -2.20
N ILE A 47 -12.04 10.05 -1.96
CA ILE A 47 -11.14 9.33 -2.89
C ILE A 47 -10.69 8.00 -2.26
N THR A 48 -11.20 6.90 -2.80
CA THR A 48 -10.69 5.56 -2.51
C THR A 48 -9.35 5.38 -3.21
N THR A 49 -8.29 5.08 -2.43
CA THR A 49 -6.98 4.74 -2.98
C THR A 49 -6.72 3.25 -2.83
N VAL A 50 -6.49 2.56 -3.94
CA VAL A 50 -6.05 1.16 -3.94
C VAL A 50 -4.54 1.11 -3.73
N VAL A 51 -4.10 0.35 -2.72
CA VAL A 51 -2.69 0.17 -2.42
C VAL A 51 -2.31 -1.27 -2.71
N ILE A 52 -1.45 -1.48 -3.71
CA ILE A 52 -0.93 -2.80 -4.07
C ILE A 52 0.49 -2.96 -3.54
N PHE A 53 0.70 -3.98 -2.72
CA PHE A 53 2.03 -4.35 -2.25
C PHE A 53 2.60 -5.48 -3.13
N ILE A 54 3.64 -5.22 -3.92
CA ILE A 54 4.34 -6.27 -4.69
C ILE A 54 5.47 -6.88 -3.86
N ARG A 55 5.89 -8.10 -4.19
CA ARG A 55 6.94 -8.79 -3.42
C ARG A 55 8.33 -8.35 -3.85
N HIS A 56 8.64 -8.37 -5.15
CA HIS A 56 9.97 -8.01 -5.66
C HIS A 56 9.93 -7.39 -7.06
N PHE A 57 10.81 -6.43 -7.34
CA PHE A 57 10.90 -5.80 -8.68
C PHE A 57 11.40 -6.74 -9.79
N PHE A 58 12.16 -7.80 -9.47
CA PHE A 58 12.69 -8.73 -10.48
C PHE A 58 11.90 -10.03 -10.61
N CYS A 59 10.75 -10.12 -9.96
CA CYS A 59 9.91 -11.33 -9.98
C CYS A 59 8.99 -11.30 -11.20
N ALA A 60 9.05 -12.34 -12.03
CA ALA A 60 8.21 -12.46 -13.23
C ALA A 60 6.71 -12.43 -12.90
N TYR A 61 6.28 -12.98 -11.76
CA TYR A 61 4.89 -12.94 -11.31
C TYR A 61 4.43 -11.52 -10.99
N ASP A 62 5.22 -10.76 -10.23
CA ASP A 62 4.91 -9.37 -9.89
C ASP A 62 4.92 -8.49 -11.16
N GLN A 63 5.88 -8.68 -12.07
CA GLN A 63 5.94 -7.95 -13.34
C GLN A 63 4.74 -8.25 -14.25
N GLY A 64 4.38 -9.52 -14.39
CA GLY A 64 3.19 -9.93 -15.16
C GLY A 64 1.91 -9.35 -14.57
N TYR A 65 1.79 -9.39 -13.23
CA TYR A 65 0.67 -8.80 -12.52
C TYR A 65 0.56 -7.28 -12.76
N VAL A 66 1.65 -6.54 -12.59
CA VAL A 66 1.68 -5.08 -12.78
C VAL A 66 1.31 -4.68 -14.21
N ARG A 67 1.75 -5.43 -15.23
CA ARG A 67 1.33 -5.22 -16.63
C ARG A 67 -0.18 -5.34 -16.80
N VAL A 68 -0.77 -6.39 -16.22
CA VAL A 68 -2.22 -6.65 -16.35
C VAL A 68 -3.02 -5.55 -15.66
N VAL A 69 -2.70 -5.21 -14.41
CA VAL A 69 -3.45 -4.16 -13.69
C VAL A 69 -3.27 -2.79 -14.33
N SER A 70 -2.07 -2.45 -14.85
CA SER A 70 -1.78 -1.17 -15.51
C SER A 70 -2.58 -0.97 -16.80
N ARG A 71 -2.96 -2.06 -17.48
CA ARG A 71 -3.78 -1.99 -18.71
C ARG A 71 -5.28 -1.98 -18.45
N ARG A 72 -5.72 -2.41 -17.27
CA ARG A 72 -7.13 -2.70 -16.98
C ARG A 72 -7.76 -1.75 -15.99
N LEU A 73 -6.98 -1.16 -15.10
CA LEU A 73 -7.45 -0.22 -14.10
C LEU A 73 -7.12 1.22 -14.55
N THR A 74 -7.97 2.17 -14.17
CA THR A 74 -7.84 3.59 -14.54
C THR A 74 -7.69 4.52 -13.32
N ASP A 75 -8.10 4.05 -12.14
CA ASP A 75 -8.33 4.94 -11.00
C ASP A 75 -7.23 4.82 -9.93
N SER A 76 -7.36 5.64 -8.88
CA SER A 76 -6.39 5.97 -7.82
C SER A 76 -5.67 4.77 -7.19
N LEU A 77 -4.72 4.19 -7.91
CA LEU A 77 -3.90 3.07 -7.48
C LEU A 77 -2.47 3.54 -7.23
N ILE A 78 -1.85 3.00 -6.18
CA ILE A 78 -0.42 3.12 -5.95
C ILE A 78 0.18 1.73 -5.74
N ILE A 79 1.42 1.55 -6.21
CA ILE A 79 2.17 0.30 -6.02
C ILE A 79 3.29 0.56 -5.01
N ILE A 80 3.43 -0.34 -4.04
CA ILE A 80 4.51 -0.32 -3.06
C ILE A 80 5.30 -1.62 -3.21
N GLY A 81 6.60 -1.48 -3.51
CA GLY A 81 7.55 -2.60 -3.43
C GLY A 81 8.38 -2.53 -2.15
N CYS A 82 9.20 -3.56 -1.92
CA CYS A 82 10.15 -3.57 -0.80
C CYS A 82 11.63 -3.51 -1.21
N GLY A 83 11.91 -3.21 -2.49
CA GLY A 83 13.26 -3.15 -3.05
C GLY A 83 13.93 -1.77 -2.90
N ASP A 84 15.11 -1.59 -3.47
CA ASP A 84 15.73 -0.25 -3.51
C ASP A 84 14.99 0.68 -4.49
N SER A 85 14.88 1.97 -4.18
CA SER A 85 14.17 2.97 -5.01
C SER A 85 14.79 3.10 -6.40
N GLN A 86 16.10 2.85 -6.55
CA GLN A 86 16.78 2.82 -7.85
C GLN A 86 16.24 1.74 -8.80
N ARG A 87 15.50 0.74 -8.28
CA ARG A 87 14.89 -0.32 -9.09
C ARG A 87 13.54 0.07 -9.66
N ILE A 88 12.94 1.16 -9.18
CA ILE A 88 11.62 1.61 -9.64
C ILE A 88 11.68 1.98 -11.13
N VAL A 89 12.65 2.77 -11.57
CA VAL A 89 12.72 3.20 -12.99
C VAL A 89 12.87 2.02 -13.97
N PRO A 90 13.82 1.08 -13.77
CA PRO A 90 13.88 -0.12 -14.61
C PRO A 90 12.60 -0.96 -14.54
N TYR A 91 11.99 -1.07 -13.37
CA TYR A 91 10.75 -1.84 -13.20
C TYR A 91 9.57 -1.23 -13.95
N VAL A 92 9.42 0.10 -13.90
CA VAL A 92 8.39 0.82 -14.69
C VAL A 92 8.64 0.61 -16.18
N SER A 93 9.89 0.71 -16.64
CA SER A 93 10.24 0.46 -18.04
C SER A 93 9.91 -0.96 -18.49
N GLU A 94 10.13 -1.95 -17.63
CA GLU A 94 9.87 -3.36 -17.93
C GLU A 94 8.36 -3.68 -17.93
N THR A 95 7.59 -3.04 -17.06
CA THR A 95 6.19 -3.37 -16.80
C THR A 95 5.19 -2.44 -17.47
N GLU A 96 5.65 -1.34 -18.06
CA GLU A 96 4.79 -0.26 -18.58
C GLU A 96 3.81 0.23 -17.50
N ALA A 97 4.27 0.30 -16.25
CA ALA A 97 3.41 0.60 -15.11
C ALA A 97 2.72 1.96 -15.29
N ALA A 98 1.38 1.97 -15.24
CA ALA A 98 0.57 3.18 -15.40
C ALA A 98 0.38 3.96 -14.09
N PHE A 99 0.83 3.38 -12.97
CA PHE A 99 0.60 3.89 -11.62
C PHE A 99 1.90 4.26 -10.92
N PRO A 100 1.88 5.25 -10.01
CA PRO A 100 3.06 5.62 -9.26
C PRO A 100 3.53 4.46 -8.37
N ILE A 101 4.84 4.24 -8.35
CA ILE A 101 5.50 3.20 -7.58
C ILE A 101 6.39 3.82 -6.51
N TYR A 102 6.28 3.29 -5.30
CA TYR A 102 7.08 3.66 -4.14
C TYR A 102 7.75 2.43 -3.53
N THR A 103 8.70 2.64 -2.62
CA THR A 103 9.31 1.54 -1.87
C THR A 103 9.22 1.73 -0.36
N ASP A 104 8.78 0.67 0.33
CA ASP A 104 9.05 0.44 1.74
C ASP A 104 10.30 -0.44 1.89
N ARG A 105 11.46 0.18 1.73
CA ARG A 105 12.76 -0.48 1.86
C ARG A 105 12.94 -1.16 3.22
N THR A 106 12.38 -0.59 4.28
CA THR A 106 12.53 -1.11 5.64
C THR A 106 11.58 -2.26 5.94
N GLY A 107 10.44 -2.30 5.26
CA GLY A 107 9.39 -3.28 5.52
C GLY A 107 8.44 -2.93 6.66
N LYS A 108 8.56 -1.73 7.24
CA LYS A 108 7.79 -1.34 8.42
C LYS A 108 6.30 -1.21 8.12
N ILE A 109 5.92 -0.76 6.92
CA ILE A 109 4.52 -0.65 6.52
C ILE A 109 3.96 -2.03 6.24
N TYR A 110 4.72 -2.91 5.58
CA TYR A 110 4.33 -4.32 5.41
C TYR A 110 4.05 -4.98 6.76
N GLU A 111 4.95 -4.81 7.74
CA GLU A 111 4.79 -5.38 9.08
C GLU A 111 3.60 -4.74 9.82
N LYS A 112 3.50 -3.41 9.81
CA LYS A 112 2.43 -2.67 10.51
C LYS A 112 1.03 -3.00 9.99
N LEU A 113 0.89 -3.30 8.70
CA LEU A 113 -0.38 -3.68 8.08
C LEU A 113 -0.59 -5.20 8.00
N HIS A 114 0.27 -5.97 8.67
CA HIS A 114 0.22 -7.42 8.78
C HIS A 114 0.28 -8.14 7.42
N MET A 115 1.03 -7.57 6.46
CA MET A 115 1.28 -8.23 5.18
C MET A 115 2.19 -9.43 5.39
N LYS A 116 1.77 -10.60 4.91
CA LYS A 116 2.58 -11.83 5.01
C LYS A 116 3.86 -11.68 4.18
N ARG A 117 5.01 -11.74 4.83
CA ARG A 117 6.31 -11.80 4.16
C ARG A 117 6.90 -13.20 4.31
N THR A 118 7.05 -13.93 3.22
CA THR A 118 7.95 -15.08 3.21
C THR A 118 9.38 -14.55 3.19
N ARG A 119 10.04 -14.47 4.35
CA ARG A 119 11.46 -14.15 4.46
C ARG A 119 12.19 -15.26 5.18
N SER A 120 12.92 -16.10 4.44
CA SER A 120 14.18 -16.61 4.99
C SER A 120 15.15 -15.43 5.07
N HIS A 121 15.54 -15.10 6.30
CA HIS A 121 16.47 -14.06 6.74
C HIS A 121 16.01 -12.59 6.68
N ALA A 122 15.69 -12.06 7.86
CA ALA A 122 15.72 -10.63 8.18
C ALA A 122 16.91 -10.34 9.09
N THR A 123 17.74 -9.38 8.71
CA THR A 123 18.86 -8.85 9.49
C THR A 123 18.36 -7.84 10.54
N LYS A 124 19.00 -7.82 11.71
CA LYS A 124 18.65 -6.97 12.85
C LYS A 124 18.81 -5.46 12.55
N PRO A 125 17.96 -4.60 13.14
CA PRO A 125 18.06 -3.14 12.98
C PRO A 125 19.21 -2.51 13.79
N PRO A 126 19.77 -1.35 13.36
CA PRO A 126 20.89 -0.68 14.03
C PRO A 126 20.48 0.19 15.24
N SER A 127 21.41 0.39 16.17
CA SER A 127 21.18 0.73 17.58
C SER A 127 21.25 2.21 17.98
N TYR A 128 21.08 3.18 17.08
CA TYR A 128 21.39 4.59 17.38
C TYR A 128 20.24 5.61 17.26
N VAL A 129 18.96 5.17 17.21
CA VAL A 129 17.82 6.11 17.19
C VAL A 129 17.33 6.40 18.61
N GLN A 130 17.69 7.58 19.14
CA GLN A 130 17.32 8.10 20.47
C GLN A 130 16.17 9.12 20.38
N ILE A 131 15.08 8.74 19.70
CA ILE A 131 13.79 9.42 19.85
C ILE A 131 12.80 8.30 20.14
N SER A 132 12.11 8.34 21.29
CA SER A 132 11.06 7.35 21.55
C SER A 132 10.00 7.49 20.47
N PHE A 133 9.81 6.44 19.67
CA PHE A 133 8.88 6.37 18.54
C PHE A 133 7.52 7.02 18.86
N PHE A 134 7.01 6.78 20.07
CA PHE A 134 5.75 7.33 20.56
C PHE A 134 5.72 8.87 20.71
N GLY A 135 6.84 9.49 21.08
CA GLY A 135 6.92 10.95 21.24
C GLY A 135 6.99 11.71 19.93
N ALA A 136 7.58 11.11 18.88
CA ALA A 136 7.58 11.65 17.53
C ALA A 136 6.19 11.48 16.88
N LEU A 137 5.59 10.30 17.05
CA LEU A 137 4.27 9.94 16.54
C LEU A 137 3.18 10.91 17.03
N GLY A 138 3.11 11.19 18.34
CA GLY A 138 2.10 12.08 18.91
C GLY A 138 2.17 13.53 18.42
N LYS A 139 3.36 14.04 18.10
CA LYS A 139 3.54 15.41 17.57
C LYS A 139 3.00 15.53 16.15
N THR A 140 3.26 14.54 15.30
CA THR A 140 2.82 14.55 13.91
C THR A 140 1.32 14.34 13.78
N PHE A 141 0.74 13.45 14.60
CA PHE A 141 -0.72 13.33 14.72
C PHE A 141 -1.39 14.65 15.07
N LYS A 142 -0.85 15.38 16.05
CA LYS A 142 -1.36 16.70 16.44
C LYS A 142 -1.25 17.71 15.28
N GLN A 143 -0.21 17.59 14.45
CA GLN A 143 -0.02 18.45 13.29
C GLN A 143 -1.01 18.11 12.15
N MET A 144 -1.30 16.83 11.94
CA MET A 144 -2.26 16.32 10.95
C MET A 144 -3.72 16.63 11.34
N LEU A 145 -4.06 16.48 12.63
CA LEU A 145 -5.35 16.90 13.18
C LEU A 145 -5.56 18.42 13.06
N ARG A 146 -4.52 19.23 13.28
CA ARG A 146 -4.59 20.69 13.15
C ARG A 146 -4.67 21.16 11.69
N SER A 147 -4.26 20.34 10.72
CA SER A 147 -4.37 20.66 9.29
C SER A 147 -5.70 20.23 8.66
N GLY A 148 -6.61 19.61 9.43
CA GLY A 148 -7.92 19.19 8.95
C GLY A 148 -7.89 17.92 8.07
N ARG A 149 -6.75 17.22 7.98
CA ARG A 149 -6.66 15.90 7.32
C ARG A 149 -7.28 14.86 8.26
N GLN A 150 -8.50 14.40 7.95
CA GLN A 150 -9.08 13.24 8.63
C GLN A 150 -8.27 11.98 8.28
N ALA A 151 -8.03 11.13 9.28
CA ALA A 151 -7.42 9.83 9.05
C ALA A 151 -8.34 8.99 8.15
N GLY A 152 -7.83 8.51 7.02
CA GLY A 152 -8.57 7.62 6.14
C GLY A 152 -8.99 6.33 6.84
N LYS A 153 -10.03 5.66 6.31
CA LYS A 153 -10.50 4.36 6.79
C LYS A 153 -10.06 3.27 5.80
N CYS A 154 -9.55 2.16 6.29
CA CYS A 154 -9.38 0.96 5.49
C CYS A 154 -10.73 0.22 5.44
N VAL A 155 -11.25 -0.01 4.24
CA VAL A 155 -12.58 -0.65 4.02
C VAL A 155 -12.47 -2.05 3.45
N TYR A 156 -11.32 -2.39 2.87
CA TYR A 156 -11.05 -3.70 2.28
C TYR A 156 -9.56 -4.04 2.37
N VAL A 157 -9.26 -5.31 2.67
CA VAL A 157 -7.91 -5.87 2.63
C VAL A 157 -7.95 -7.26 2.02
N HIS A 158 -7.02 -7.53 1.12
CA HIS A 158 -6.64 -8.87 0.69
C HIS A 158 -5.17 -9.10 1.02
N ARG A 159 -4.86 -10.19 1.73
CA ARG A 159 -3.49 -10.59 2.06
C ARG A 159 -3.18 -11.88 1.32
N MET A 160 -2.13 -11.85 0.51
CA MET A 160 -1.70 -13.03 -0.25
C MET A 160 -1.33 -14.17 0.71
N GLU A 161 -1.88 -15.36 0.47
CA GLU A 161 -1.48 -16.59 1.15
C GLU A 161 -0.28 -17.28 0.48
N HIS A 162 -0.15 -17.11 -0.84
CA HIS A 162 0.99 -17.61 -1.63
C HIS A 162 1.42 -16.61 -2.71
N VAL A 163 2.54 -16.91 -3.38
CA VAL A 163 3.27 -16.00 -4.28
C VAL A 163 2.49 -15.47 -5.49
N SER A 164 1.39 -16.12 -5.82
CA SER A 164 0.52 -15.85 -6.98
C SER A 164 -0.91 -15.48 -6.57
N ASP A 165 -1.14 -15.25 -5.28
CA ASP A 165 -2.46 -14.96 -4.70
C ASP A 165 -2.77 -13.46 -4.69
N HIS A 166 -2.38 -12.73 -5.72
CA HIS A 166 -2.88 -11.36 -5.88
C HIS A 166 -4.34 -11.42 -6.34
N LEU A 167 -5.17 -10.47 -5.90
CA LEU A 167 -6.45 -10.24 -6.55
C LEU A 167 -6.20 -9.91 -8.01
N THR A 168 -6.90 -10.59 -8.90
CA THR A 168 -6.88 -10.26 -10.33
C THR A 168 -7.47 -8.87 -10.57
N ALA A 169 -7.19 -8.29 -11.74
CA ALA A 169 -7.79 -7.02 -12.13
C ALA A 169 -9.33 -7.05 -12.11
N ASP A 170 -9.94 -8.18 -12.50
CA ASP A 170 -11.40 -8.36 -12.44
C ASP A 170 -11.93 -8.29 -11.00
N GLN A 171 -11.26 -9.01 -10.09
CA GLN A 171 -11.64 -9.00 -8.67
C GLN A 171 -11.44 -7.62 -8.03
N LEU A 172 -10.40 -6.88 -8.42
CA LEU A 172 -10.21 -5.50 -7.95
C LEU A 172 -11.34 -4.59 -8.43
N LEU A 173 -11.77 -4.70 -9.69
CA LEU A 173 -12.90 -3.94 -10.23
C LEU A 173 -14.20 -4.29 -9.50
N GLU A 174 -14.43 -5.57 -9.22
CA GLU A 174 -15.59 -6.03 -8.45
C GLU A 174 -15.60 -5.42 -7.03
N VAL A 175 -14.47 -5.45 -6.31
CA VAL A 175 -14.33 -4.81 -4.99
C VAL A 175 -14.65 -3.32 -5.07
N LEU A 176 -14.10 -2.60 -6.04
CA LEU A 176 -14.32 -1.16 -6.20
C LEU A 176 -15.77 -0.82 -6.52
N SER A 177 -16.45 -1.65 -7.31
CA SER A 177 -17.86 -1.43 -7.67
C SER A 177 -18.83 -1.56 -6.49
N HIS A 178 -18.45 -2.29 -5.44
CA HIS A 178 -19.28 -2.51 -4.25
C HIS A 178 -19.13 -1.43 -3.17
N ASP A 179 -18.22 -0.47 -3.35
CA ASP A 179 -17.98 0.64 -2.42
C ASP A 179 -18.58 1.97 -2.91
N GLU A 180 -19.18 2.02 -4.10
CA GLU A 180 -19.96 3.17 -4.56
C GLU A 180 -21.26 3.30 -3.74
N PRO A 181 -21.51 4.46 -3.08
CA PRO A 181 -22.77 4.68 -2.40
C PRO A 181 -23.90 4.66 -3.44
N ALA A 182 -24.92 3.83 -3.21
CA ALA A 182 -26.11 3.78 -4.05
C ALA A 182 -26.65 5.22 -4.24
N GLU A 183 -26.60 5.72 -5.48
CA GLU A 183 -27.22 6.99 -5.84
C GLU A 183 -28.67 6.95 -5.37
N THR A 184 -28.99 7.81 -4.41
CA THR A 184 -30.35 7.94 -3.89
C THR A 184 -31.14 8.69 -4.96
N LYS A 185 -31.96 7.95 -5.70
CA LYS A 185 -32.92 8.48 -6.66
C LYS A 185 -34.01 9.30 -5.96
#